data_AF-A0A2N4YP62-F1
#
_entry.id   AF-A0A2N4YP62-F1
#
_cell.length_a   1.000
_cell.length_b   1.000
_cell.length_c   1.000
_cell.angle_alpha   90.00
_cell.angle_beta   90.00
_cell.angle_gamma   90.00
#
_symmetry.space_group_name_H-M   'P 1'
#
loop_
_entity.id
_entity.type
_entity.pdbx_description
1 polymer ?
#
loop_
_entity_poly.entity_id
_entity_poly.type
_entity_poly.pdbx_seq_one_letter_code
_entity_poly.pdbx_strand_id
1 'polypeptide(L)' 'MSERYVIEVDGLKKYFPLRDGLFGQQTGELRAVDGVSFNIRPGTIFGLVGESGSGKTTVGRTLLGLYEKSAGSVK' A
#
# COMPACT_ATOMS: atom_id res chain seq x y z
N MET A 1 -14.06 -8.44 -22.95
CA MET A 1 -12.66 -7.95 -22.94
C MET A 1 -11.90 -8.81 -21.96
N SER A 2 -10.87 -9.53 -22.39
CA SER A 2 -10.05 -10.30 -21.44
C SER A 2 -9.37 -9.33 -20.49
N GLU A 3 -9.59 -9.46 -19.18
CA GLU A 3 -8.84 -8.67 -18.19
C GLU A 3 -7.35 -8.97 -18.36
N ARG A 4 -6.58 -7.95 -18.72
CA ARG A 4 -5.12 -8.07 -18.94
C ARG A 4 -4.37 -8.30 -17.63
N TYR A 5 -4.95 -7.95 -16.50
CA TYR A 5 -4.35 -8.00 -15.17
C TYR A 5 -5.37 -8.49 -14.13
N VAL A 6 -4.91 -9.29 -13.18
CA VAL A 6 -5.69 -9.74 -12.01
C VAL A 6 -5.59 -8.78 -10.82
N ILE A 7 -4.55 -7.94 -10.81
CA ILE A 7 -4.36 -6.86 -9.85
C ILE A 7 -3.79 -5.67 -10.63
N GLU A 8 -4.41 -4.50 -10.50
CA GLU A 8 -3.92 -3.23 -11.01
C GLU A 8 -3.81 -2.22 -9.86
N VAL A 9 -2.59 -1.72 -9.64
CA VAL A 9 -2.28 -0.77 -8.58
C VAL A 9 -1.79 0.52 -9.20
N ASP A 10 -2.47 1.63 -8.89
CA ASP A 10 -2.10 2.95 -9.39
C ASP A 10 -1.98 3.97 -8.26
N GLY A 11 -0.77 4.52 -8.10
CA GLY A 11 -0.47 5.60 -7.17
C GLY A 11 -0.75 5.27 -5.71
N LEU A 12 -0.60 4.00 -5.32
CA LEU A 12 -0.98 3.53 -3.99
C LEU A 12 -0.19 4.26 -2.91
N LYS A 13 -0.91 4.89 -1.98
CA LYS A 13 -0.37 5.56 -0.81
C LYS A 13 -0.98 4.96 0.44
N LYS A 14 -0.14 4.70 1.44
CA LYS A 14 -0.60 4.35 2.80
C LYS A 14 0.21 5.09 3.83
N TYR A 15 -0.44 6.03 4.48
CA TYR A 15 0.11 6.83 5.56
C TYR A 15 -0.55 6.43 6.88
N PHE A 16 0.26 6.37 7.94
CA PHE A 16 -0.20 6.08 9.29
C PHE A 16 -0.07 7.34 10.14
N PRO A 17 -1.13 7.74 10.90
CA PRO A 17 -1.04 8.90 11.75
C PRO A 17 -0.04 8.67 12.88
N LEU A 18 0.84 9.64 13.10
CA LEU A 18 1.68 9.70 14.28
C LEU A 18 0.95 10.53 15.34
N ARG A 19 0.87 9.98 16.55
CA ARG A 19 0.18 10.59 17.68
C ARG A 19 1.15 10.72 18.85
N ASP A 20 1.06 11.85 19.55
CA ASP A 20 1.91 12.15 20.70
C ASP A 20 1.14 12.89 21.81
N GLY A 21 1.72 12.91 23.00
CA GLY A 21 1.18 13.56 24.20
C GLY A 21 0.06 12.78 24.89
N LEU A 22 -0.28 13.22 26.11
CA LEU A 22 -1.28 12.57 26.97
C LEU A 22 -2.71 12.59 26.39
N PHE A 23 -2.98 13.47 25.43
CA PHE A 23 -4.27 13.60 24.76
C PHE A 23 -4.30 13.04 23.33
N GLY A 24 -3.21 12.39 22.87
CA GLY A 24 -3.16 11.68 21.59
C GLY A 24 -3.31 12.59 20.36
N GLN A 25 -2.80 13.81 20.43
CA GLN A 25 -2.86 14.77 19.32
C GLN A 25 -2.08 14.23 18.12
N GLN A 26 -2.64 14.37 16.91
CA GLN A 26 -1.94 14.01 15.68
C GLN A 26 -0.83 15.03 15.41
N THR A 27 0.42 14.58 15.37
CA THR A 27 1.61 15.41 15.18
C THR A 27 2.24 15.25 13.81
N GLY A 28 1.85 14.23 13.06
CA GLY A 28 2.32 14.00 11.70
C GLY A 28 1.80 12.69 11.11
N GLU A 29 2.45 12.24 10.05
CA GLU A 29 2.13 10.99 9.37
C GLU A 29 3.41 10.26 8.95
N LEU A 30 3.45 8.95 9.21
CA LEU A 30 4.44 8.05 8.65
C LEU A 30 3.99 7.61 7.26
N ARG A 31 4.73 8.00 6.22
CA ARG A 31 4.49 7.57 4.84
C ARG A 31 5.10 6.18 4.59
N ALA A 32 4.37 5.13 4.97
CA ALA A 32 4.85 3.76 4.82
C ALA A 32 4.90 3.30 3.35
N VAL A 33 4.02 3.84 2.50
CA VAL A 33 4.04 3.67 1.03
C VAL A 33 3.62 4.99 0.41
N ASP A 34 4.37 5.51 -0.57
CA ASP A 34 4.09 6.80 -1.21
C ASP A 34 4.15 6.71 -2.75
N GLY A 35 3.03 6.35 -3.38
CA GLY A 35 2.87 6.44 -4.84
C GLY A 35 3.36 5.22 -5.63
N VAL A 36 3.11 4.00 -5.12
CA VAL A 36 3.53 2.76 -5.81
C VAL A 36 2.50 2.37 -6.88
N SER A 37 2.97 2.05 -8.09
CA SER A 37 2.15 1.53 -9.19
C SER A 37 2.75 0.26 -9.79
N PHE A 38 1.93 -0.77 -10.01
CA PHE A 38 2.31 -2.00 -10.71
C PHE A 38 1.06 -2.82 -11.09
N ASN A 39 1.24 -3.72 -12.05
CA ASN A 39 0.17 -4.60 -12.54
C ASN A 39 0.62 -6.06 -12.47
N ILE A 40 -0.28 -6.97 -12.09
CA ILE A 40 -0.02 -8.42 -12.02
C ILE A 40 -0.90 -9.12 -13.05
N ARG A 41 -0.28 -9.90 -13.96
CA ARG A 41 -1.00 -10.66 -14.98
C ARG A 41 -1.58 -11.96 -14.41
N PRO A 42 -2.67 -12.48 -14.99
CA PRO A 42 -3.18 -13.82 -14.65
C PRO A 42 -2.07 -14.88 -14.72
N GLY A 43 -2.05 -15.81 -13.77
CA GLY A 43 -1.07 -16.92 -13.71
C GLY A 43 0.36 -16.52 -13.33
N THR A 44 0.60 -15.27 -12.92
CA THR A 44 1.94 -14.80 -12.53
C THR A 44 2.22 -15.06 -11.06
N ILE A 45 3.41 -15.60 -10.76
CA ILE A 45 3.98 -15.56 -9.41
C ILE A 45 4.69 -14.21 -9.26
N PHE A 46 4.16 -13.34 -8.41
CA PHE A 46 4.74 -12.02 -8.13
C PHE A 46 5.43 -11.99 -6.77
N GLY A 47 6.68 -11.53 -6.72
CA GLY A 47 7.46 -11.37 -5.49
C GLY A 47 7.79 -9.90 -5.22
N LEU A 48 7.35 -9.39 -4.08
CA LEU A 48 7.73 -8.05 -3.60
C LEU A 48 8.84 -8.17 -2.54
N VAL A 49 10.04 -7.73 -2.90
CA VAL A 49 11.26 -7.86 -2.08
C VAL A 49 11.86 -6.51 -1.70
N GLY A 50 12.72 -6.50 -0.68
CA GLY A 50 13.35 -5.28 -0.14
C GLY A 50 13.71 -5.42 1.34
N GLU A 51 14.46 -4.45 1.86
CA GLU A 51 14.96 -4.43 3.25
C GLU A 51 13.86 -4.24 4.30
N SER A 52 14.17 -4.50 5.57
CA SER A 52 13.23 -4.22 6.67
C SER A 52 12.78 -2.75 6.64
N GLY A 53 11.49 -2.49 6.82
CA GLY A 53 10.93 -1.13 6.76
C GLY A 53 10.60 -0.60 5.36
N SER A 54 10.94 -1.30 4.28
CA SER A 54 10.70 -0.81 2.89
C SER A 54 9.23 -0.76 2.43
N GLY A 55 8.26 -1.03 3.32
CA GLY A 55 6.83 -0.95 3.00
C GLY A 55 6.17 -2.20 2.41
N LYS A 56 6.89 -3.32 2.23
CA LYS A 56 6.34 -4.58 1.63
C LYS A 56 5.06 -5.07 2.30
N THR A 57 5.10 -5.22 3.62
CA THR A 57 3.94 -5.68 4.41
C THR A 57 2.79 -4.68 4.32
N THR A 58 3.09 -3.39 4.25
CA THR A 58 2.08 -2.33 4.09
C THR A 58 1.40 -2.42 2.73
N VAL A 59 2.15 -2.59 1.65
CA VAL A 59 1.60 -2.82 0.30
C VAL A 59 0.71 -4.06 0.34
N GLY A 60 1.24 -5.22 0.75
CA GLY A 60 0.48 -6.47 0.77
C GLY A 60 -0.81 -6.41 1.59
N ARG A 61 -0.78 -5.84 2.80
CA ARG A 61 -1.98 -5.65 3.63
C ARG A 61 -3.00 -4.70 3.00
N THR A 62 -2.53 -3.66 2.29
CA THR A 62 -3.42 -2.71 1.62
C THR A 62 -4.09 -3.34 0.39
N LEU A 63 -3.37 -4.17 -0.37
CA LEU A 63 -3.94 -4.93 -1.49
C LEU A 63 -5.04 -5.89 -1.04
N LEU A 64 -4.85 -6.53 0.12
CA LEU A 64 -5.80 -7.47 0.71
C LEU A 64 -6.98 -6.77 1.43
N GLY A 65 -7.06 -5.44 1.39
CA GLY A 65 -8.10 -4.68 2.08
C GLY A 65 -7.98 -4.69 3.62
N LEU A 66 -6.88 -5.19 4.18
CA LEU A 66 -6.64 -5.20 5.62
C LEU A 66 -6.24 -3.82 6.15
N TYR A 67 -5.67 -2.98 5.27
CA TYR A 67 -5.47 -1.56 5.52
C TYR A 67 -6.21 -0.74 4.47
N GLU A 68 -6.94 0.27 4.93
CA GLU A 68 -7.48 1.31 4.05
C GLU A 68 -6.35 2.13 3.45
N LYS A 69 -6.36 2.28 2.12
CA LYS A 69 -5.42 3.14 1.38
C LYS A 69 -5.69 4.61 1.74
N SER A 70 -4.61 5.40 1.84
CA SER A 70 -4.72 6.85 2.03
C SER A 70 -5.06 7.56 0.72
N ALA A 71 -4.58 7.04 -0.41
CA ALA A 71 -4.91 7.50 -1.77
C ALA A 71 -4.47 6.45 -2.81
N GLY A 72 -4.82 6.70 -4.07
CA GLY A 72 -4.56 5.79 -5.19
C GLY A 72 -5.68 4.76 -5.37
N SER A 73 -5.43 3.75 -6.20
CA SER A 73 -6.40 2.70 -6.50
C SER A 73 -5.79 1.30 -6.53
N VAL A 74 -6.63 0.32 -6.18
CA VAL A 74 -6.37 -1.12 -6.30
C VAL A 74 -7.62 -1.72 -6.93
N LYS A 75 -7.46 -2.40 -8.07
CA LYS A 75 -8.53 -3.07 -8.82
C LYS A 75 -8.14 -4.52 -9.07
#